data_AF-A0A2E4WPM1-F1
#
_entry.id   AF-A0A2E4WPM1-F1
#
_cell.length_a   1.000
_cell.length_b   1.000
_cell.length_c   1.000
_cell.angle_alpha   90.00
_cell.angle_beta   90.00
_cell.angle_gamma   90.00
#
_symmetry.space_group_name_H-M   'P 1'
#
loop_
_entity.id
_entity.type
_entity.pdbx_description
1 polymer ?
#
loop_
_entity_poly.entity_id
_entity_poly.type
_entity_poly.pdbx_seq_one_letter_code
_entity_poly.pdbx_strand_id
1 'polypeptide(L)' 'MDKIKLANGIMYISMALLFIFTAALSLSKGFTSENNLFLIVGGICIVGIFYFGYKGMTSILDAFFKK' A
#
# COMPACT_ATOMS: atom_id res chain seq x y z
N MET A 1 7.22 -7.69 -22.86
CA MET A 1 6.96 -7.80 -21.41
C MET A 1 8.24 -7.48 -20.69
N ASP A 2 8.26 -6.35 -20.02
CA ASP A 2 9.43 -5.85 -19.33
C ASP A 2 9.48 -6.44 -17.91
N LYS A 3 10.27 -7.51 -17.73
CA LYS A 3 10.30 -8.31 -16.49
C LYS A 3 10.70 -7.47 -15.27
N ILE A 4 11.51 -6.44 -15.47
CA ILE A 4 11.99 -5.56 -14.40
C ILE A 4 10.84 -4.67 -13.90
N LYS A 5 10.07 -4.06 -14.81
CA LYS A 5 8.91 -3.25 -14.45
C LYS A 5 7.82 -4.10 -13.79
N LEU A 6 7.63 -5.34 -14.24
CA LEU A 6 6.68 -6.26 -13.63
C LEU A 6 7.09 -6.61 -12.18
N ALA A 7 8.37 -6.94 -11.95
CA ALA A 7 8.87 -7.21 -10.61
C ALA A 7 8.72 -6.00 -9.67
N ASN A 8 9.00 -4.79 -10.15
CA ASN A 8 8.79 -3.56 -9.40
C ASN A 8 7.30 -3.33 -9.08
N GLY A 9 6.41 -3.57 -10.04
CA GLY A 9 4.97 -3.46 -9.83
C GLY A 9 4.45 -4.44 -8.76
N ILE A 10 4.90 -5.68 -8.80
CA ILE A 10 4.59 -6.69 -7.77
C ILE A 10 5.15 -6.26 -6.41
N MET A 11 6.38 -5.73 -6.35
CA MET A 11 6.98 -5.23 -5.12
C MET A 11 6.12 -4.10 -4.49
N TYR A 12 5.64 -3.15 -5.29
CA TYR A 12 4.78 -2.07 -4.80
C TYR A 12 3.42 -2.59 -4.29
N ILE A 13 2.82 -3.59 -4.95
CA ILE A 13 1.59 -4.23 -4.46
C ILE A 13 1.83 -4.98 -3.15
N SER A 14 2.93 -5.71 -3.04
CA SER A 14 3.32 -6.39 -1.78
C SER A 14 3.52 -5.39 -0.65
N MET A 15 4.12 -4.23 -0.92
CA MET A 15 4.26 -3.14 0.04
C MET A 15 2.89 -2.60 0.47
N ALA A 16 1.98 -2.37 -0.48
CA ALA A 16 0.62 -1.91 -0.18
C ALA A 16 -0.14 -2.92 0.70
N LEU A 17 0.03 -4.22 0.45
CA LEU A 17 -0.55 -5.30 1.26
C LEU A 17 -0.10 -5.24 2.72
N LEU A 18 1.20 -5.07 2.97
CA LEU A 18 1.71 -4.88 4.33
C LEU A 18 1.10 -3.65 5.01
N PHE A 19 1.01 -2.54 4.28
CA PHE A 19 0.38 -1.32 4.78
C PHE A 19 -1.12 -1.49 5.08
N ILE A 20 -1.86 -2.32 4.32
CA ILE A 20 -3.27 -2.66 4.61
C ILE A 20 -3.38 -3.34 5.98
N PHE A 21 -2.55 -4.34 6.25
CA PHE A 21 -2.57 -5.05 7.54
C PHE A 21 -2.16 -4.13 8.70
N THR A 22 -1.09 -3.34 8.51
CA THR A 22 -0.65 -2.38 9.53
C THR A 22 -1.69 -1.30 9.82
N ALA A 23 -2.37 -0.81 8.78
CA ALA A 23 -3.48 0.14 8.93
C ALA A 23 -4.62 -0.48 9.73
N ALA A 24 -5.07 -1.69 9.37
CA ALA A 24 -6.17 -2.37 10.06
C ALA A 24 -5.87 -2.60 11.56
N LEU A 25 -4.66 -3.06 11.90
CA LEU A 25 -4.24 -3.25 13.29
C LEU A 25 -4.14 -1.92 14.05
N SER A 26 -3.62 -0.87 13.40
CA SER A 26 -3.49 0.45 14.01
C SER A 26 -4.85 1.12 14.23
N LEU A 27 -5.77 1.03 13.26
CA LEU A 27 -7.14 1.51 13.42
C LEU A 27 -7.87 0.75 14.54
N SER A 28 -7.77 -0.59 14.56
CA SER A 28 -8.42 -1.39 15.60
C SER A 28 -7.95 -1.01 17.01
N LYS A 29 -6.64 -0.83 17.21
CA LYS A 29 -6.09 -0.34 18.48
C LYS A 29 -6.47 1.11 18.77
N GLY A 30 -6.48 1.96 17.74
CA GLY A 30 -6.80 3.38 17.86
C GLY A 30 -8.27 3.67 18.19
N PHE A 31 -9.21 2.83 17.77
CA PHE A 31 -10.61 2.95 18.18
C PHE A 31 -10.88 2.38 19.58
N THR A 32 -9.99 1.51 20.09
CA THR A 32 -10.15 0.88 21.42
C THR A 32 -9.39 1.63 22.52
N SER A 33 -8.35 2.39 22.16
CA SER A 33 -7.51 3.13 23.11
C SER A 33 -7.84 4.62 23.05
N GLU A 34 -7.77 5.35 24.17
CA GLU A 34 -7.89 6.82 24.19
C GLU A 34 -6.74 7.55 23.47
N ASN A 35 -5.74 6.80 22.99
CA ASN A 35 -4.57 7.35 22.31
C ASN A 35 -4.81 7.48 20.80
N ASN A 36 -5.16 8.70 20.39
CA ASN A 36 -5.39 9.08 18.99
C ASN A 36 -4.17 8.89 18.07
N LEU A 37 -2.96 8.68 18.60
CA LEU A 37 -1.77 8.44 17.78
C LEU A 37 -1.93 7.23 16.86
N PHE A 38 -2.59 6.17 17.32
CA PHE A 38 -2.80 4.96 16.50
C PHE A 38 -3.79 5.21 15.36
N LEU A 39 -4.78 6.09 15.55
CA LEU A 39 -5.69 6.51 14.48
C LEU A 39 -4.95 7.34 13.42
N ILE A 40 -4.07 8.25 13.84
CA ILE A 40 -3.27 9.07 12.92
C ILE A 40 -2.32 8.20 12.10
N VAL A 41 -1.60 7.27 12.75
CA VAL A 41 -0.72 6.30 12.05
C VAL A 41 -1.51 5.46 11.06
N GLY A 42 -2.68 4.98 11.49
CA GLY A 42 -3.62 4.27 10.64
C GLY A 42 -4.04 5.05 9.39
N GLY A 43 -4.41 6.33 9.57
CA GLY A 43 -4.78 7.23 8.47
C GLY A 43 -3.63 7.47 7.49
N ILE A 44 -2.41 7.68 7.99
CA ILE A 44 -1.21 7.83 7.14
C ILE A 44 -0.94 6.55 6.35
N CYS A 45 -1.08 5.38 6.99
CA CYS A 45 -0.95 4.09 6.30
C CYS A 45 -1.96 3.96 5.16
N ILE A 46 -3.21 4.40 5.35
CA ILE A 46 -4.24 4.37 4.29
C ILE A 46 -3.82 5.20 3.07
N VAL A 47 -3.29 6.40 3.26
CA VAL A 47 -2.76 7.23 2.15
C VAL A 47 -1.61 6.50 1.44
N GLY A 48 -0.73 5.85 2.20
CA GLY A 48 0.34 5.01 1.67
C GLY A 48 -0.17 3.86 0.80
N ILE A 49 -1.26 3.19 1.20
CA ILE A 49 -1.89 2.10 0.43
C ILE A 49 -2.34 2.61 -0.94
N PHE A 50 -3.02 3.75 -1.01
CA PHE A 50 -3.47 4.32 -2.29
C PHE A 50 -2.30 4.67 -3.20
N TYR A 51 -1.23 5.28 -2.65
CA TYR A 51 -0.04 5.63 -3.41
C TYR A 51 0.69 4.39 -3.97
N PHE A 52 0.96 3.40 -3.12
CA PHE A 52 1.66 2.17 -3.53
C PHE A 52 0.79 1.30 -4.44
N GLY A 53 -0.51 1.22 -4.18
CA GLY A 53 -1.46 0.48 -5.01
C GLY A 53 -1.58 1.08 -6.41
N TYR A 54 -1.69 2.41 -6.52
CA TYR A 54 -1.71 3.10 -7.81
C TYR A 54 -0.40 2.86 -8.56
N LYS A 55 0.75 3.14 -7.93
CA LYS A 55 2.07 2.99 -8.56
C LYS A 55 2.39 1.55 -8.96
N GLY A 56 1.95 0.59 -8.15
CA GLY A 56 2.05 -0.84 -8.42
C GLY A 56 1.22 -1.25 -9.64
N MET A 57 -0.06 -0.90 -9.66
CA MET A 57 -0.94 -1.17 -10.82
C MET A 57 -0.42 -0.51 -12.09
N THR A 58 0.00 0.77 -12.05
CA THR A 58 0.55 1.45 -13.22
C THR A 58 1.82 0.77 -13.74
N SER A 59 2.73 0.35 -12.84
CA SER A 59 3.96 -0.36 -13.25
C SER A 59 3.67 -1.72 -13.87
N ILE A 60 2.68 -2.45 -13.36
CA ILE A 60 2.23 -3.72 -13.93
C ILE A 60 1.63 -3.48 -15.32
N LEU A 61 0.69 -2.53 -15.43
CA LEU A 61 0.05 -2.20 -16.70
C LEU A 61 1.07 -1.73 -17.74
N ASP A 62 2.01 -0.86 -17.37
CA ASP A 62 3.09 -0.46 -18.26
C ASP A 62 3.97 -1.66 -18.64
N ALA A 63 4.31 -2.58 -17.73
CA ALA A 63 5.10 -3.77 -18.06
C ALA A 63 4.44 -4.72 -19.07
N PHE A 64 3.11 -4.77 -19.08
CA PHE A 64 2.31 -5.60 -19.99
C PHE A 64 1.98 -4.90 -21.31
N PHE A 65 1.57 -3.63 -21.25
CA PHE A 65 0.97 -2.91 -22.38
C PHE A 65 1.89 -1.86 -23.01
N LYS A 66 2.89 -1.33 -22.29
CA LYS A 66 3.89 -0.42 -22.86
C LYS A 66 5.23 -1.12 -23.00
N LYS A 67 5.59 -1.37 -24.26
CA LYS A 67 6.88 -1.94 -24.62
C LYS A 67 8.00 -0.97 -24.25
#